data_AF-A0ABD6N7V5-F1
#
_entry.id   AF-A0ABD6N7V5-F1
#
_cell.length_a   1.000
_cell.length_b   1.000
_cell.length_c   1.000
_cell.angle_alpha   90.00
_cell.angle_beta   90.00
_cell.angle_gamma   90.00
#
_symmetry.space_group_name_H-M   'P 1'
#
loop_
_entity.id
_entity.type
_entity.pdbx_description
1 polymer ?
#
loop_
_entity_poly.entity_id
_entity_poly.type
_entity_poly.pdbx_seq_one_letter_code
_entity_poly.pdbx_strand_id
1 'polypeptide(L)'
;MATIWIFNSTSASGYKPAIGGQASNLSKNTLCLRNPWVSDSVFMGKLYCTMILSLIIGLYPNLFGREFLGYFNSNPILMSGFTLAPFTFLPFLIYRIYFIKRLSSFCFNRSTQKIYYQRLSKVLVFEWANTGGGIFKRTEYGGSSFSTSYALAFAPRREDGSLHQKDCLWVDSNEPTEPGVKHVAEVWEYLRHFMDHGPDKLPPPGEPNWWHKPLHAICLTPAEAWRHYAPWRTGEPGEMQGKKNWQLPFWAVLFPYNLSVALCWYGICRLFNVRAAPPPPEAFEEAPAHSTQKRKRT
;
A
#
# COMPACT_ATOMS: atom_id res chain seq x y z
N MET A 1 -14.28 -12.66 -6.54
CA MET A 1 -13.80 -12.44 -5.15
C MET A 1 -14.85 -13.03 -4.23
N ALA A 2 -14.47 -13.85 -3.26
CA ALA A 2 -15.39 -14.45 -2.31
C ALA A 2 -14.81 -14.31 -0.91
N THR A 3 -15.66 -13.95 0.06
CA THR A 3 -15.30 -13.87 1.47
C THR A 3 -16.03 -14.97 2.22
N ILE A 4 -15.29 -15.74 3.02
CA ILE A 4 -15.87 -16.75 3.91
C ILE A 4 -15.79 -16.20 5.32
N TRP A 5 -16.93 -15.81 5.88
CA TRP A 5 -17.03 -15.23 7.22
C TRP A 5 -16.97 -16.34 8.26
N ILE A 6 -15.93 -16.34 9.09
CA ILE A 6 -15.68 -17.42 10.06
C ILE A 6 -15.21 -16.93 11.43
N PHE A 7 -14.81 -15.66 11.53
CA PHE A 7 -14.27 -15.10 12.76
C PHE A 7 -15.28 -14.16 13.42
N ASN A 8 -15.35 -14.25 14.75
CA ASN A 8 -16.12 -13.33 15.58
C ASN A 8 -15.19 -12.63 16.57
N SER A 9 -15.52 -11.42 16.97
CA SER A 9 -14.72 -10.63 17.92
C SER A 9 -14.68 -11.27 19.30
N THR A 10 -15.70 -12.06 19.66
CA THR A 10 -15.84 -12.71 20.97
C THR A 10 -15.27 -14.14 21.04
N SER A 11 -14.99 -14.77 19.89
CA SER A 11 -14.56 -16.17 19.83
C SER A 11 -13.10 -16.29 19.43
N ALA A 12 -12.31 -17.02 20.20
CA ALA A 12 -10.95 -17.37 19.81
C ALA A 12 -10.95 -18.42 18.69
N SER A 13 -10.10 -18.21 17.68
CA SER A 13 -9.88 -19.14 16.57
C SER A 13 -8.93 -20.31 16.91
N GLY A 14 -8.28 -20.27 18.08
CA GLY A 14 -7.33 -21.29 18.54
C GLY A 14 -5.90 -21.13 17.98
N TYR A 15 -5.67 -20.16 17.10
CA TYR A 15 -4.33 -19.84 16.58
C TYR A 15 -3.61 -18.83 17.48
N LYS A 16 -2.27 -18.81 17.40
CA LYS A 16 -1.47 -17.82 18.13
C LYS A 16 -1.54 -16.46 17.41
N PRO A 17 -1.65 -15.34 18.14
CA PRO A 17 -1.66 -14.01 17.52
C PRO A 17 -0.32 -13.73 16.86
N ALA A 18 -0.32 -13.31 15.60
CA ALA A 18 0.87 -12.84 14.91
C ALA A 18 0.50 -11.85 13.80
N ILE A 19 1.30 -10.79 13.65
CA ILE A 19 1.14 -9.80 12.59
C ILE A 19 2.51 -9.45 12.01
N GLY A 20 2.60 -9.27 10.70
CA GLY A 20 3.81 -8.87 10.00
C GLY A 20 3.74 -7.43 9.52
N GLY A 21 4.09 -7.24 8.24
CA GLY A 21 4.15 -5.92 7.57
C GLY A 21 2.83 -5.16 7.47
N GLN A 22 1.71 -5.73 7.92
CA GLN A 22 0.41 -5.06 7.97
C GLN A 22 0.39 -3.97 9.04
N ALA A 23 1.06 -4.14 10.18
CA ALA A 23 1.03 -3.20 11.30
C ALA A 23 1.92 -1.98 11.04
N SER A 24 1.30 -0.79 10.92
CA SER A 24 2.01 0.48 10.64
C SER A 24 2.50 1.20 11.89
N ASN A 25 1.68 1.20 12.95
CA ASN A 25 1.99 1.83 14.22
C ASN A 25 1.27 1.04 15.32
N LEU A 26 1.96 0.84 16.44
CA LEU A 26 1.44 0.19 17.64
C LEU A 26 1.74 1.09 18.83
N SER A 27 0.68 1.51 19.52
CA SER A 27 0.76 2.25 20.77
C SER A 27 -0.01 1.51 21.87
N LYS A 28 -0.03 2.07 23.08
CA LYS A 28 -0.78 1.51 24.21
C LYS A 28 -2.27 1.34 23.92
N ASN A 29 -2.88 2.32 23.24
CA ASN A 29 -4.32 2.37 23.02
C ASN A 29 -4.72 2.22 21.54
N THR A 30 -3.78 2.39 20.60
CA THR A 30 -4.08 2.37 19.16
C THR A 30 -3.17 1.43 18.38
N LEU A 31 -3.76 0.58 17.53
CA LEU A 31 -3.08 -0.23 16.53
C LEU A 31 -3.53 0.22 15.13
N CYS A 32 -2.62 0.71 14.31
CA CYS A 32 -2.94 1.14 12.95
C CYS A 32 -2.39 0.15 11.92
N LEU A 33 -3.25 -0.35 11.04
CA LEU A 33 -2.92 -1.23 9.93
C LEU A 33 -2.78 -0.44 8.63
N ARG A 34 -1.82 -0.85 7.79
CA ARG A 34 -1.66 -0.31 6.44
C ARG A 34 -2.90 -0.62 5.60
N ASN A 35 -3.29 0.33 4.78
CA ASN A 35 -4.37 0.16 3.83
C ASN A 35 -3.82 -0.42 2.52
N PRO A 36 -4.22 -1.64 2.12
CA PRO A 36 -3.71 -2.26 0.90
C PRO A 36 -4.00 -1.47 -0.37
N TRP A 37 -5.10 -0.71 -0.41
CA TRP A 37 -5.42 0.16 -1.57
C TRP A 37 -4.40 1.28 -1.75
N VAL A 38 -3.80 1.77 -0.65
CA VAL A 38 -2.74 2.77 -0.71
C VAL A 38 -1.47 2.14 -1.26
N SER A 39 -1.07 0.97 -0.73
CA SER A 39 0.11 0.23 -1.22
C SER A 39 0.00 -0.11 -2.71
N ASP A 40 -1.15 -0.62 -3.15
CA ASP A 40 -1.44 -0.90 -4.57
C ASP A 40 -1.38 0.37 -5.42
N SER A 41 -1.95 1.47 -4.92
CA SER A 41 -1.93 2.74 -5.66
C SER A 41 -0.52 3.34 -5.76
N VAL A 42 0.35 3.13 -4.76
CA VAL A 42 1.77 3.52 -4.84
C VAL A 42 2.50 2.70 -5.89
N PHE A 43 2.28 1.37 -5.93
CA PHE A 43 2.86 0.50 -6.96
C PHE A 43 2.42 0.94 -8.37
N MET A 44 1.11 1.06 -8.58
CA MET A 44 0.54 1.45 -9.86
C MET A 44 0.94 2.88 -10.26
N GLY A 45 1.04 3.80 -9.30
CA GLY A 45 1.52 5.17 -9.56
C GLY A 45 2.94 5.20 -10.11
N LYS A 46 3.85 4.40 -9.55
CA LYS A 46 5.22 4.24 -10.08
C LYS A 46 5.22 3.66 -11.49
N LEU A 47 4.39 2.64 -11.73
CA LEU A 47 4.27 2.00 -13.04
C LEU A 47 3.76 2.98 -14.09
N TYR A 48 2.67 3.70 -13.85
CA TYR A 48 2.15 4.69 -14.81
C TYR A 48 3.13 5.84 -15.03
N CYS A 49 3.81 6.32 -13.98
CA CYS A 49 4.85 7.34 -14.14
C CYS A 49 5.97 6.85 -15.06
N THR A 50 6.40 5.59 -14.90
CA THR A 50 7.43 4.98 -15.75
C THR A 50 6.94 4.82 -17.19
N MET A 51 5.70 4.37 -17.41
CA MET A 51 5.13 4.24 -18.75
C MET A 51 5.05 5.59 -19.48
N ILE A 52 4.63 6.66 -18.78
CA ILE A 52 4.60 8.02 -19.34
C ILE A 52 6.02 8.44 -19.75
N LEU A 53 7.02 8.25 -18.87
CA LEU A 53 8.40 8.61 -19.16
C LEU A 53 8.97 7.80 -20.34
N SER A 54 8.73 6.49 -20.39
CA SER A 54 9.16 5.64 -21.49
C SER A 54 8.54 6.09 -22.83
N LEU A 55 7.26 6.46 -22.83
CA LEU A 55 6.60 6.99 -24.03
C LEU A 55 7.14 8.36 -24.43
N ILE A 56 7.43 9.25 -23.48
CA ILE A 56 8.09 10.54 -23.76
C ILE A 56 9.45 10.29 -24.42
N ILE A 57 10.28 9.44 -23.81
CA ILE A 57 11.64 9.14 -24.32
C ILE A 57 11.58 8.48 -25.70
N GLY A 58 10.61 7.59 -25.95
CA GLY A 58 10.48 6.89 -27.23
C GLY A 58 9.84 7.71 -28.35
N LEU A 59 8.85 8.57 -28.03
CA LEU A 59 8.05 9.27 -29.05
C LEU A 59 8.56 10.69 -29.33
N TYR A 60 8.97 11.44 -28.31
CA TYR A 60 9.31 12.86 -28.49
C TYR A 60 10.55 13.12 -29.36
N PRO A 61 11.61 12.29 -29.35
CA PRO A 61 12.71 12.49 -30.30
C PRO A 61 12.26 12.50 -31.76
N ASN A 62 11.24 11.71 -32.12
CA ASN A 62 10.69 11.69 -33.48
C ASN A 62 10.01 13.02 -33.85
N LEU A 63 9.36 13.70 -32.89
CA LEU A 63 8.74 15.00 -33.12
C LEU A 63 9.76 16.09 -33.51
N PHE A 64 11.00 15.97 -33.04
CA PHE A 64 12.07 16.93 -33.30
C PHE A 64 13.10 16.41 -34.33
N GLY A 65 12.91 15.20 -34.85
CA GLY A 65 13.75 14.60 -35.87
C GLY A 65 13.50 15.25 -37.23
N ARG A 66 14.57 15.69 -37.91
CA ARG A 66 14.49 16.33 -39.24
C ARG A 66 13.78 15.45 -40.28
N GLU A 67 13.87 14.13 -40.15
CA GLU A 67 13.25 13.14 -41.03
C GLU A 67 11.71 13.18 -40.95
N PHE A 68 11.14 13.37 -39.76
CA PHE A 68 9.68 13.33 -39.56
C PHE A 68 9.03 14.71 -39.52
N LEU A 69 9.81 15.78 -39.36
CA LEU A 69 9.31 17.14 -39.22
C LEU A 69 8.42 17.57 -40.41
N GLY A 70 8.83 17.25 -41.65
CA GLY A 70 8.04 17.55 -42.85
C GLY A 70 6.72 16.77 -42.92
N TYR A 71 6.71 15.55 -42.38
CA TYR A 71 5.53 14.69 -42.34
C TYR A 71 4.52 15.17 -41.29
N PHE A 72 5.00 15.58 -40.11
CA PHE A 72 4.16 16.17 -39.06
C PHE A 72 3.60 17.54 -39.44
N ASN A 73 4.39 18.40 -40.09
CA ASN A 73 3.91 19.69 -40.60
C ASN A 73 2.77 19.53 -41.61
N SER A 74 2.83 18.48 -42.44
CA SER A 74 1.78 18.17 -43.41
C SER A 74 0.57 17.46 -42.79
N ASN A 75 0.69 16.90 -41.57
CA ASN A 75 -0.32 16.09 -40.91
C ASN A 75 -0.50 16.50 -39.42
N PRO A 76 -1.22 17.60 -39.14
CA PRO A 76 -1.36 18.13 -37.78
C PRO A 76 -2.07 17.17 -36.82
N ILE A 77 -2.97 16.32 -37.32
CA ILE A 77 -3.65 15.29 -36.51
C ILE A 77 -2.64 14.28 -35.96
N LEU A 78 -1.72 13.82 -36.80
CA LEU A 78 -0.69 12.85 -36.41
C LEU A 78 0.30 13.47 -35.41
N MET A 79 0.70 14.72 -35.65
CA MET A 79 1.55 15.49 -34.73
C MET A 79 0.89 15.63 -33.35
N SER A 80 -0.40 15.95 -33.34
CA SER A 80 -1.20 16.04 -32.10
C SER A 80 -1.27 14.69 -31.38
N GLY A 81 -1.49 13.61 -32.13
CA GLY A 81 -1.50 12.24 -31.60
C GLY A 81 -0.20 11.86 -30.91
N PHE A 82 0.95 12.09 -31.56
CA PHE A 82 2.26 11.81 -30.97
C PHE A 82 2.56 12.68 -29.73
N THR A 83 2.13 13.94 -29.74
CA THR A 83 2.33 14.86 -28.62
C THR A 83 1.53 14.42 -27.39
N LEU A 84 0.30 13.94 -27.58
CA LEU A 84 -0.60 13.52 -26.51
C LEU A 84 -0.41 12.06 -26.07
N ALA A 85 0.10 11.19 -26.94
CA ALA A 85 0.21 9.75 -26.69
C ALA A 85 0.89 9.39 -25.36
N PRO A 86 1.99 10.06 -24.92
CA PRO A 86 2.59 9.74 -23.63
C PRO A 86 1.67 9.97 -22.42
N PHE A 87 0.69 10.86 -22.53
CA PHE A 87 -0.24 11.19 -21.46
C PHE A 87 -1.46 10.26 -21.39
N THR A 88 -1.52 9.20 -22.19
CA THR A 88 -2.61 8.20 -22.14
C THR A 88 -2.77 7.60 -20.73
N PHE A 89 -1.67 7.45 -19.97
CA PHE A 89 -1.70 6.93 -18.60
C PHE A 89 -1.90 8.00 -17.52
N LEU A 90 -1.93 9.28 -17.88
CA LEU A 90 -2.05 10.39 -16.93
C LEU A 90 -3.36 10.33 -16.11
N PRO A 91 -4.55 10.04 -16.67
CA PRO A 91 -5.77 9.90 -15.88
C PRO A 91 -5.68 8.82 -14.81
N PHE A 92 -5.04 7.68 -15.12
CA PHE A 92 -4.84 6.59 -14.17
C PHE A 92 -3.86 6.99 -13.06
N LEU A 93 -2.78 7.71 -13.40
CA LEU A 93 -1.85 8.26 -12.42
C LEU A 93 -2.56 9.24 -11.45
N ILE A 94 -3.36 10.16 -11.99
CA ILE A 94 -4.15 11.12 -11.19
C ILE A 94 -5.10 10.37 -10.25
N TYR A 95 -5.80 9.36 -10.77
CA TYR A 95 -6.70 8.52 -9.98
C TYR A 95 -5.99 7.79 -8.83
N ARG A 96 -4.80 7.22 -9.07
CA ARG A 96 -4.01 6.56 -8.02
C ARG A 96 -3.50 7.55 -6.97
N ILE A 97 -3.02 8.72 -7.39
CA ILE A 97 -2.61 9.80 -6.46
C ILE A 97 -3.80 10.27 -5.62
N TYR A 98 -4.98 10.39 -6.22
CA TYR A 98 -6.20 10.76 -5.52
C TYR A 98 -6.50 9.77 -4.39
N PHE A 99 -6.45 8.46 -4.63
CA PHE A 99 -6.64 7.47 -3.58
C PHE A 99 -5.59 7.53 -2.48
N ILE A 100 -4.30 7.64 -2.83
CA ILE A 100 -3.25 7.75 -1.81
C ILE A 100 -3.57 8.89 -0.85
N LYS A 101 -3.96 10.06 -1.38
CA LYS A 101 -4.27 11.26 -0.58
C LYS A 101 -5.55 11.18 0.24
N ARG A 102 -6.42 10.22 -0.05
CA ARG A 102 -7.81 10.22 0.41
C ARG A 102 -8.17 8.99 1.23
N LEU A 103 -7.26 8.03 1.35
CA LEU A 103 -7.43 6.84 2.17
C LEU A 103 -6.42 6.86 3.32
N SER A 104 -6.88 6.62 4.55
CA SER A 104 -6.01 6.47 5.72
C SER A 104 -5.67 5.00 5.99
N SER A 105 -4.76 4.77 6.95
CA SER A 105 -4.65 3.49 7.65
C SER A 105 -5.94 3.15 8.41
N PHE A 106 -6.14 1.87 8.71
CA PHE A 106 -7.21 1.40 9.57
C PHE A 106 -6.73 1.44 11.01
N CYS A 107 -7.32 2.25 11.88
CA CYS A 107 -6.84 2.39 13.25
C CYS A 107 -7.86 1.80 14.23
N PHE A 108 -7.40 0.82 15.00
CA PHE A 108 -8.11 0.13 16.05
C PHE A 108 -7.81 0.85 17.36
N ASN A 109 -8.83 1.32 18.05
CA ASN A 109 -8.71 1.96 19.36
C ASN A 109 -9.38 1.07 20.40
N ARG A 110 -8.57 0.55 21.33
CA ARG A 110 -9.06 -0.36 22.39
C ARG A 110 -9.83 0.37 23.48
N SER A 111 -9.53 1.63 23.76
CA SER A 111 -10.25 2.40 24.79
C SER A 111 -11.69 2.65 24.36
N THR A 112 -11.90 2.99 23.09
CA THR A 112 -13.25 3.23 22.55
C THR A 112 -13.92 1.96 22.04
N GLN A 113 -13.18 0.86 21.89
CA GLN A 113 -13.65 -0.38 21.24
C GLN A 113 -14.15 -0.16 19.80
N LYS A 114 -13.44 0.70 19.04
CA LYS A 114 -13.84 1.09 17.67
C LYS A 114 -12.70 0.99 16.67
N ILE A 115 -13.07 0.82 15.41
CA ILE A 115 -12.19 0.87 14.25
C ILE A 115 -12.50 2.15 13.47
N TYR A 116 -11.48 2.96 13.20
CA TYR A 116 -11.58 4.21 12.48
C TYR A 116 -10.86 4.14 11.15
N TYR A 117 -11.50 4.68 10.12
CA TYR A 117 -10.95 4.72 8.78
C TYR A 117 -11.50 5.90 7.97
N GLN A 118 -10.61 6.71 7.39
CA GLN A 118 -10.98 7.73 6.42
C GLN A 118 -11.04 7.12 5.02
N ARG A 119 -12.26 7.03 4.46
CA ARG A 119 -12.51 6.67 3.07
C ARG A 119 -12.96 7.89 2.28
N LEU A 120 -12.06 8.43 1.47
CA LEU A 120 -12.32 9.63 0.67
C LEU A 120 -12.59 10.85 1.55
N SER A 121 -13.82 11.35 1.54
CA SER A 121 -14.28 12.44 2.39
C SER A 121 -15.06 11.96 3.62
N LYS A 122 -15.29 10.65 3.75
CA LYS A 122 -16.11 10.08 4.83
C LYS A 122 -15.25 9.35 5.85
N VAL A 123 -15.49 9.63 7.12
CA VAL A 123 -14.99 8.81 8.23
C VAL A 123 -15.93 7.63 8.40
N LEU A 124 -15.38 6.42 8.37
CA LEU A 124 -16.08 5.18 8.70
C LEU A 124 -15.65 4.75 10.10
N VAL A 125 -16.62 4.44 10.93
CA VAL A 125 -16.43 3.98 12.31
C VAL A 125 -17.16 2.66 12.49
N PHE A 126 -16.45 1.62 12.89
CA PHE A 126 -17.02 0.30 13.17
C PHE A 126 -16.89 -0.01 14.66
N GLU A 127 -17.98 -0.49 15.27
CA GLU A 127 -17.96 -1.01 16.63
C GLU A 127 -17.30 -2.41 16.63
N TRP A 128 -16.28 -2.61 17.48
CA TRP A 128 -15.52 -3.86 17.52
C TRP A 128 -16.40 -5.06 17.89
N ALA A 129 -17.29 -4.88 18.87
CA ALA A 129 -18.23 -5.92 19.31
C ALA A 129 -19.13 -6.41 18.16
N ASN A 130 -19.45 -5.54 17.19
CA ASN A 130 -20.27 -5.86 16.04
C ASN A 130 -19.47 -6.12 14.75
N THR A 131 -18.15 -6.27 14.85
CA THR A 131 -17.29 -6.56 13.70
C THR A 131 -17.06 -8.07 13.58
N GLY A 132 -17.27 -8.60 12.37
CA GLY A 132 -16.91 -9.98 12.02
C GLY A 132 -15.71 -10.03 11.09
N GLY A 133 -14.95 -11.11 11.17
CA GLY A 133 -13.81 -11.38 10.31
C GLY A 133 -14.06 -12.56 9.37
N GLY A 134 -13.36 -12.57 8.23
CA GLY A 134 -13.48 -13.62 7.24
C GLY A 134 -12.23 -13.75 6.39
N ILE A 135 -12.14 -14.88 5.70
CA ILE A 135 -11.09 -15.15 4.73
C ILE A 135 -11.51 -14.53 3.40
N PHE A 136 -10.72 -13.58 2.93
CA PHE A 136 -10.87 -12.97 1.62
C PHE A 136 -9.92 -13.62 0.63
N LYS A 137 -10.47 -14.18 -0.44
CA LYS A 137 -9.70 -14.79 -1.52
C LYS A 137 -9.70 -13.88 -2.75
N ARG A 138 -8.50 -13.54 -3.22
CA ARG A 138 -8.26 -12.72 -4.41
C ARG A 138 -7.43 -13.50 -5.41
N THR A 139 -7.98 -13.77 -6.60
CA THR A 139 -7.25 -14.41 -7.69
C THR A 139 -6.99 -13.36 -8.75
N GLU A 140 -5.72 -13.10 -9.01
CA GLU A 140 -5.25 -12.09 -9.96
C GLU A 140 -4.43 -12.75 -11.05
N TYR A 141 -4.56 -12.23 -12.27
CA TYR A 141 -3.74 -12.67 -13.40
C TYR A 141 -2.46 -11.86 -13.44
N GLY A 142 -1.32 -12.52 -13.24
CA GLY A 142 0.01 -11.93 -13.24
C GLY A 142 0.65 -11.82 -14.63
N GLY A 143 -0.13 -11.96 -15.70
CA GLY A 143 0.37 -11.92 -17.09
C GLY A 143 0.76 -13.28 -17.67
N SER A 144 1.27 -14.22 -16.85
CA SER A 144 1.61 -15.58 -17.29
C SER A 144 0.85 -16.68 -16.55
N SER A 145 0.34 -16.39 -15.35
CA SER A 145 -0.42 -17.33 -14.53
C SER A 145 -1.40 -16.60 -13.61
N PHE A 146 -2.33 -17.36 -13.02
CA PHE A 146 -3.21 -16.87 -11.97
C PHE A 146 -2.56 -17.12 -10.61
N SER A 147 -2.32 -16.05 -9.86
CA SER A 147 -1.91 -16.11 -8.46
C SER A 147 -3.12 -15.90 -7.56
N THR A 148 -3.29 -16.77 -6.57
CA THR A 148 -4.30 -16.58 -5.53
C THR A 148 -3.63 -16.05 -4.28
N SER A 149 -4.14 -14.94 -3.76
CA SER A 149 -3.76 -14.38 -2.48
C SER A 149 -4.89 -14.45 -1.47
N TYR A 150 -4.53 -14.67 -0.21
CA TYR A 150 -5.42 -14.75 0.94
C TYR A 150 -5.22 -13.52 1.84
N ALA A 151 -6.33 -12.97 2.32
CA ALA A 151 -6.33 -11.79 3.18
C ALA A 151 -7.38 -11.95 4.29
N LEU A 152 -7.20 -11.19 5.37
CA LEU A 152 -8.24 -10.99 6.37
C LEU A 152 -9.18 -9.90 5.88
N ALA A 153 -10.46 -10.22 5.68
CA ALA A 153 -11.51 -9.23 5.57
C ALA A 153 -12.23 -9.06 6.91
N PHE A 154 -12.65 -7.84 7.22
CA PHE A 154 -13.47 -7.54 8.37
C PHE A 154 -14.50 -6.47 8.04
N ALA A 155 -15.72 -6.63 8.56
CA ALA A 155 -16.85 -5.75 8.28
C ALA A 155 -17.76 -5.66 9.52
N PRO A 156 -18.47 -4.53 9.70
CA PRO A 156 -19.56 -4.48 10.66
C PRO A 156 -20.72 -5.36 10.19
N ARG A 157 -21.43 -6.01 11.12
CA ARG A 157 -22.70 -6.66 10.79
C ARG A 157 -23.77 -5.60 10.53
N ARG A 158 -24.61 -5.85 9.53
CA ARG A 158 -25.81 -5.03 9.26
C ARG A 158 -26.91 -5.33 10.28
N GLU A 159 -28.01 -4.58 10.20
CA GLU A 159 -29.18 -4.76 11.09
C GLU A 159 -29.77 -6.18 11.03
N ASP A 160 -29.64 -6.85 9.89
CA ASP A 160 -30.03 -8.26 9.70
C ASP A 160 -29.02 -9.27 10.27
N GLY A 161 -27.93 -8.80 10.91
CA GLY A 161 -26.85 -9.61 11.45
C GLY A 161 -25.87 -10.16 10.41
N SER A 162 -26.08 -9.90 9.13
CA SER A 162 -25.26 -10.42 8.04
C SER A 162 -23.99 -9.59 7.81
N LEU A 163 -22.97 -10.22 7.22
CA LEU A 163 -21.71 -9.59 6.84
C LEU A 163 -21.62 -9.47 5.32
N HIS A 164 -21.40 -8.25 4.84
CA HIS A 164 -21.38 -7.94 3.41
C HIS A 164 -19.98 -7.58 2.94
N GLN A 165 -19.54 -8.20 1.85
CA GLN A 165 -18.24 -7.91 1.24
C GLN A 165 -18.12 -6.46 0.72
N LYS A 166 -19.23 -5.79 0.37
CA LYS A 166 -19.20 -4.39 -0.09
C LYS A 166 -18.73 -3.42 1.01
N ASP A 167 -18.95 -3.80 2.26
CA ASP A 167 -18.68 -2.97 3.43
C ASP A 167 -17.36 -3.37 4.11
N CYS A 168 -16.69 -4.42 3.60
CA CYS A 168 -15.51 -4.96 4.23
C CYS A 168 -14.25 -4.12 3.97
N LEU A 169 -13.44 -4.00 5.01
CA LEU A 169 -12.05 -3.64 4.91
C LEU A 169 -11.24 -4.94 4.87
N TRP A 170 -10.04 -4.89 4.31
CA TRP A 170 -9.18 -6.07 4.26
C TRP A 170 -7.71 -5.70 4.38
N VAL A 171 -6.94 -6.65 4.91
CA VAL A 171 -5.47 -6.60 5.02
C VAL A 171 -4.90 -7.97 4.66
N ASP A 172 -3.75 -7.98 3.99
CA ASP A 172 -3.08 -9.24 3.59
C ASP A 172 -2.81 -10.14 4.80
N SER A 173 -2.88 -11.46 4.62
CA SER A 173 -2.46 -12.41 5.67
C SER A 173 -0.94 -12.35 5.89
N ASN A 174 -0.44 -13.01 6.94
CA ASN A 174 1.01 -13.08 7.17
C ASN A 174 1.77 -13.75 6.01
N GLU A 175 1.16 -14.76 5.39
CA GLU A 175 1.66 -15.41 4.17
C GLU A 175 0.55 -15.42 3.10
N PRO A 176 0.46 -14.38 2.25
CA PRO A 176 -0.66 -14.21 1.33
C PRO A 176 -0.76 -15.30 0.28
N THR A 177 0.35 -15.94 -0.09
CA THR A 177 0.38 -17.00 -1.11
C THR A 177 0.05 -18.38 -0.55
N GLU A 178 0.10 -18.55 0.77
CA GLU A 178 -0.19 -19.84 1.38
C GLU A 178 -1.71 -20.04 1.55
N PRO A 179 -2.27 -21.14 1.02
CA PRO A 179 -3.67 -21.44 1.22
C PRO A 179 -3.96 -21.83 2.67
N GLY A 180 -5.10 -21.39 3.18
CA GLY A 180 -5.63 -21.85 4.45
C GLY A 180 -6.04 -20.73 5.39
N VAL A 181 -6.59 -21.15 6.53
CA VAL A 181 -7.15 -20.25 7.54
C VAL A 181 -6.08 -19.68 8.47
N LYS A 182 -5.00 -20.43 8.69
CA LYS A 182 -3.98 -20.17 9.71
C LYS A 182 -3.46 -18.74 9.69
N HIS A 183 -2.87 -18.29 8.58
CA HIS A 183 -2.25 -16.96 8.48
C HIS A 183 -3.24 -15.81 8.50
N VAL A 184 -4.51 -16.07 8.20
CA VAL A 184 -5.60 -15.10 8.33
C VAL A 184 -6.04 -15.02 9.80
N ALA A 185 -6.17 -16.17 10.46
CA ALA A 185 -6.53 -16.28 11.86
C ALA A 185 -5.47 -15.67 12.77
N GLU A 186 -4.18 -15.86 12.49
CA GLU A 186 -3.07 -15.22 13.23
C GLU A 186 -3.23 -13.70 13.30
N VAL A 187 -3.57 -13.06 12.18
CA VAL A 187 -3.80 -11.61 12.10
C VAL A 187 -5.07 -11.24 12.86
N TRP A 188 -6.16 -12.00 12.70
CA TRP A 188 -7.40 -11.76 13.44
C TRP A 188 -7.21 -11.84 14.96
N GLU A 189 -6.52 -12.88 15.45
CA GLU A 189 -6.22 -13.05 16.86
C GLU A 189 -5.33 -11.94 17.39
N TYR A 190 -4.39 -11.45 16.58
CA TYR A 190 -3.58 -10.29 16.95
C TYR A 190 -4.47 -9.06 17.21
N LEU A 191 -5.42 -8.78 16.32
CA LEU A 191 -6.38 -7.68 16.49
C LEU A 191 -7.26 -7.90 17.72
N ARG A 192 -7.79 -9.11 17.91
CA ARG A 192 -8.64 -9.43 19.06
C ARG A 192 -7.89 -9.28 20.38
N HIS A 193 -6.71 -9.88 20.50
CA HIS A 193 -5.87 -9.74 21.69
C HIS A 193 -5.47 -8.29 21.96
N PHE A 194 -5.19 -7.51 20.92
CA PHE A 194 -4.94 -6.08 21.06
C PHE A 194 -6.15 -5.32 21.64
N MET A 195 -7.34 -5.58 21.09
CA MET A 195 -8.57 -4.91 21.54
C MET A 195 -8.94 -5.30 22.97
N ASP A 196 -8.70 -6.55 23.37
CA ASP A 196 -9.04 -7.05 24.71
C ASP A 196 -7.98 -6.68 25.77
N HIS A 197 -6.69 -6.83 25.45
CA HIS A 197 -5.61 -6.82 26.43
C HIS A 197 -4.55 -5.73 26.18
N GLY A 198 -4.57 -5.06 25.04
CA GLY A 198 -3.52 -4.12 24.64
C GLY A 198 -2.23 -4.79 24.18
N PRO A 199 -1.14 -4.01 23.99
CA PRO A 199 0.10 -4.52 23.38
C PRO A 199 0.95 -5.39 24.32
N ASP A 200 0.76 -5.30 25.64
CA ASP A 200 1.70 -5.89 26.62
C ASP A 200 1.78 -7.42 26.54
N LYS A 201 0.72 -8.08 26.06
CA LYS A 201 0.65 -9.54 25.90
C LYS A 201 0.78 -9.99 24.44
N LEU A 202 1.04 -9.07 23.51
CA LEU A 202 1.17 -9.38 22.10
C LEU A 202 2.63 -9.64 21.75
N PRO A 203 2.89 -10.57 20.83
CA PRO A 203 4.21 -10.62 20.21
C PRO A 203 4.47 -9.30 19.46
N PRO A 204 5.74 -8.87 19.37
CA PRO A 204 6.08 -7.74 18.52
C PRO A 204 5.70 -8.04 17.06
N PRO A 205 5.29 -7.03 16.27
CA PRO A 205 5.11 -7.21 14.84
C PRO A 205 6.36 -7.80 14.20
N GLY A 206 6.18 -8.73 13.25
CA GLY A 206 7.27 -9.36 12.51
C GLY A 206 8.10 -8.36 11.72
N GLU A 207 9.29 -8.77 11.31
CA GLU A 207 10.18 -7.91 10.54
C GLU A 207 9.51 -7.41 9.25
N PRO A 208 9.68 -6.12 8.89
CA PRO A 208 9.18 -5.60 7.63
C PRO A 208 9.76 -6.37 6.45
N ASN A 209 8.89 -6.88 5.59
CA ASN A 209 9.32 -7.58 4.37
C ASN A 209 10.10 -6.62 3.47
N TRP A 210 11.34 -6.99 3.12
CA TRP A 210 12.23 -6.18 2.28
C TRP A 210 11.55 -5.72 1.00
N TRP A 211 10.87 -6.63 0.30
CA TRP A 211 10.20 -6.36 -0.98
C TRP A 211 9.06 -5.36 -0.86
N HIS A 212 8.41 -5.28 0.31
CA HIS A 212 7.27 -4.40 0.54
C HIS A 212 7.67 -3.03 1.08
N LYS A 213 8.94 -2.82 1.50
CA LYS A 213 9.41 -1.51 1.98
C LYS A 213 9.07 -0.35 1.02
N PRO A 214 9.29 -0.47 -0.31
CA PRO A 214 8.93 0.60 -1.25
C PRO A 214 7.42 0.78 -1.45
N LEU A 215 6.60 -0.20 -1.09
CA LEU A 215 5.14 -0.13 -1.19
C LEU A 215 4.53 0.52 0.05
N HIS A 216 5.09 0.17 1.21
CA HIS A 216 4.67 0.68 2.51
C HIS A 216 5.13 2.11 2.75
N ALA A 217 6.28 2.50 2.19
CA ALA A 217 6.67 3.90 2.08
C ALA A 217 5.99 4.50 0.84
N ILE A 218 5.26 5.61 1.02
CA ILE A 218 4.60 6.31 -0.10
C ILE A 218 5.63 6.66 -1.18
N CYS A 219 6.78 7.19 -0.77
CA CYS A 219 7.96 7.31 -1.60
C CYS A 219 9.19 7.09 -0.73
N LEU A 220 10.25 6.54 -1.33
CA LEU A 220 11.57 6.48 -0.71
C LEU A 220 12.30 7.79 -1.02
N THR A 221 13.02 8.34 -0.05
CA THR A 221 13.98 9.41 -0.32
C THR A 221 15.11 8.90 -1.23
N PRO A 222 15.85 9.78 -1.93
CA PRO A 222 16.97 9.35 -2.77
C PRO A 222 17.99 8.47 -2.03
N ALA A 223 18.29 8.78 -0.77
CA ALA A 223 19.20 7.98 0.04
C ALA A 223 18.62 6.60 0.41
N GLU A 224 17.34 6.54 0.77
CA GLU A 224 16.66 5.26 1.05
C GLU A 224 16.53 4.41 -0.21
N ALA A 225 16.19 5.01 -1.36
CA ALA A 225 16.11 4.34 -2.64
C ALA A 225 17.48 3.76 -3.03
N TRP A 226 18.56 4.53 -2.86
CA TRP A 226 19.92 4.06 -3.08
C TRP A 226 20.23 2.83 -2.22
N ARG A 227 20.02 2.92 -0.90
CA ARG A 227 20.29 1.78 0.01
C ARG A 227 19.44 0.57 -0.30
N HIS A 228 18.17 0.79 -0.62
CA HIS A 228 17.23 -0.28 -0.89
C HIS A 228 17.55 -1.02 -2.19
N TYR A 229 17.76 -0.30 -3.29
CA TYR A 229 17.98 -0.90 -4.61
C TYR A 229 19.43 -1.25 -4.91
N ALA A 230 20.40 -0.74 -4.14
CA ALA A 230 21.82 -1.04 -4.33
C ALA A 230 22.05 -2.57 -4.42
N PRO A 231 22.85 -3.03 -5.40
CA PRO A 231 23.07 -4.45 -5.61
C PRO A 231 24.04 -5.09 -4.60
N TRP A 232 24.65 -4.30 -3.73
CA TRP A 232 25.45 -4.76 -2.59
C TRP A 232 24.67 -4.64 -1.28
N ARG A 233 25.24 -5.23 -0.23
CA ARG A 233 24.68 -5.19 1.13
C ARG A 233 24.81 -3.81 1.73
N THR A 234 23.78 -3.42 2.45
CA THR A 234 23.72 -2.15 3.17
C THR A 234 23.53 -2.35 4.67
N GLY A 235 23.20 -3.57 5.11
CA GLY A 235 23.00 -3.89 6.52
C GLY A 235 21.63 -3.45 7.05
N GLU A 236 20.70 -3.10 6.16
CA GLU A 236 19.35 -2.69 6.53
C GLU A 236 18.52 -3.90 7.03
N PRO A 237 17.59 -3.70 7.98
CA PRO A 237 16.73 -4.76 8.48
C PRO A 237 15.95 -5.46 7.36
N GLY A 238 15.86 -6.79 7.44
CA GLY A 238 15.17 -7.61 6.44
C GLY A 238 15.89 -7.76 5.09
N GLU A 239 17.05 -7.11 4.85
CA GLU A 239 17.75 -7.15 3.55
C GLU A 239 18.07 -8.59 3.09
N MET A 240 18.39 -9.49 4.03
CA MET A 240 18.66 -10.90 3.75
C MET A 240 17.44 -11.68 3.23
N GLN A 241 16.22 -11.19 3.48
CA GLN A 241 14.99 -11.80 2.99
C GLN A 241 14.86 -11.66 1.46
N GLY A 242 15.24 -10.48 0.92
CA GLY A 242 15.04 -10.13 -0.49
C GLY A 242 16.29 -9.99 -1.35
N LYS A 243 17.47 -9.88 -0.74
CA LYS A 243 18.75 -9.92 -1.46
C LYS A 243 19.48 -11.21 -1.09
N LYS A 244 19.07 -12.38 -1.58
CA LYS A 244 19.91 -13.59 -1.41
C LYS A 244 21.16 -13.47 -2.29
N ASN A 245 22.26 -14.14 -1.93
CA ASN A 245 23.53 -13.99 -2.68
C ASN A 245 23.39 -14.32 -4.17
N TRP A 246 22.58 -15.34 -4.49
CA TRP A 246 22.28 -15.71 -5.88
C TRP A 246 21.42 -14.66 -6.61
N GLN A 247 20.73 -13.77 -5.89
CA GLN A 247 19.89 -12.72 -6.46
C GLN A 247 20.66 -11.43 -6.79
N LEU A 248 21.86 -11.22 -6.25
CA LEU A 248 22.63 -9.99 -6.43
C LEU A 248 22.85 -9.62 -7.91
N PRO A 249 23.09 -10.57 -8.84
CA PRO A 249 23.14 -10.24 -10.27
C PRO A 249 21.84 -9.63 -10.81
N PHE A 250 20.68 -10.13 -10.40
CA PHE A 250 19.39 -9.54 -10.79
C PHE A 250 19.23 -8.12 -10.24
N TRP A 251 19.63 -7.89 -8.99
CA TRP A 251 19.64 -6.54 -8.41
C TRP A 251 20.57 -5.60 -9.17
N ALA A 252 21.74 -6.07 -9.63
CA ALA A 252 22.67 -5.24 -10.40
C ALA A 252 22.09 -4.79 -11.74
N VAL A 253 21.43 -5.71 -12.46
CA VAL A 253 20.76 -5.41 -13.74
C VAL A 253 19.57 -4.47 -13.54
N LEU A 254 18.77 -4.69 -12.50
CA LEU A 254 17.56 -3.90 -12.24
C LEU A 254 17.84 -2.59 -11.50
N PHE A 255 19.05 -2.38 -10.98
CA PHE A 255 19.39 -1.22 -10.16
C PHE A 255 19.16 0.12 -10.88
N PRO A 256 19.67 0.35 -12.11
CA PRO A 256 19.48 1.63 -12.79
C PRO A 256 18.01 1.92 -13.03
N TYR A 257 17.25 0.91 -13.42
CA TYR A 257 15.81 1.00 -13.64
C TYR A 257 15.07 1.35 -12.34
N ASN A 258 15.21 0.52 -11.31
CA ASN A 258 14.49 0.68 -10.05
C ASN A 258 14.84 2.00 -9.33
N LEU A 259 16.11 2.39 -9.35
CA LEU A 259 16.55 3.66 -8.77
C LEU A 259 15.94 4.84 -9.55
N SER A 260 15.98 4.81 -10.88
CA SER A 260 15.41 5.88 -11.72
C SER A 260 13.91 6.03 -11.48
N VAL A 261 13.17 4.91 -11.45
CA VAL A 261 11.73 4.89 -11.15
C VAL A 261 11.45 5.45 -9.76
N ALA A 262 12.24 5.06 -8.75
CA ALA A 262 12.08 5.55 -7.39
C ALA A 262 12.33 7.06 -7.26
N LEU A 263 13.36 7.58 -7.94
CA LEU A 263 13.68 9.01 -7.96
C LEU A 263 12.61 9.82 -8.70
N CYS A 264 12.13 9.34 -9.85
CA CYS A 264 11.04 9.98 -10.58
C CYS A 264 9.77 10.05 -9.73
N TRP A 265 9.39 8.92 -9.11
CA TRP A 265 8.24 8.86 -8.22
C TRP A 265 8.40 9.76 -6.99
N TYR A 266 9.60 9.84 -6.41
CA TYR A 266 9.89 10.79 -5.32
C TYR A 266 9.68 12.24 -5.77
N GLY A 267 10.15 12.60 -6.97
CA GLY A 267 9.90 13.92 -7.58
C GLY A 267 8.42 14.24 -7.71
N ILE A 268 7.62 13.31 -8.24
CA ILE A 268 6.16 13.42 -8.36
C ILE A 268 5.51 13.57 -6.97
N CYS A 269 5.91 12.75 -6.01
CA CYS A 269 5.38 12.81 -4.65
C CYS A 269 5.66 14.16 -3.98
N ARG A 270 6.85 14.73 -4.22
CA ARG A 270 7.21 16.06 -3.74
C ARG A 270 6.42 17.16 -4.44
N LEU A 271 6.35 17.13 -5.77
CA LEU A 271 5.67 18.15 -6.58
C LEU A 271 4.18 18.22 -6.25
N PHE A 272 3.51 17.07 -6.13
CA PHE A 272 2.08 17.01 -5.85
C PHE A 272 1.75 16.87 -4.36
N ASN A 273 2.73 16.92 -3.46
CA ASN A 273 2.56 16.66 -2.03
C ASN A 273 1.74 15.38 -1.75
N VAL A 274 2.15 14.27 -2.37
CA VAL A 274 1.49 12.96 -2.22
C VAL A 274 1.84 12.38 -0.86
N ARG A 275 0.84 12.31 0.02
CA ARG A 275 0.91 11.73 1.36
C ARG A 275 -0.39 10.99 1.63
N ALA A 276 -0.34 9.95 2.46
CA ALA A 276 -1.53 9.23 2.89
C ALA A 276 -2.40 10.17 3.70
N ALA A 277 -3.73 10.00 3.62
CA ALA A 277 -4.60 10.76 4.51
C ALA A 277 -4.22 10.43 5.96
N PRO A 278 -4.08 11.44 6.84
CA PRO A 278 -3.91 11.15 8.25
C PRO A 278 -5.11 10.33 8.73
N PRO A 279 -4.93 9.42 9.71
CA PRO A 279 -6.06 8.73 10.29
C PRO A 279 -6.98 9.74 10.99
N PRO A 280 -8.29 9.43 11.11
CA PRO A 280 -9.24 10.32 11.78
C PRO A 280 -8.75 10.69 13.18
N PRO A 281 -8.78 11.98 13.59
CA PRO A 281 -8.33 12.40 14.91
C PRO A 281 -9.04 11.65 16.04
N GLU A 282 -10.30 11.28 15.84
CA GLU A 282 -11.12 10.51 16.78
C GLU A 282 -10.54 9.11 17.07
N ALA A 283 -9.65 8.62 16.23
CA ALA A 283 -8.94 7.37 16.45
C ALA A 283 -7.92 7.47 17.60
N PHE A 284 -7.48 8.69 17.96
CA PHE A 284 -6.44 8.94 18.94
C PHE A 284 -6.98 9.78 20.11
N GLU A 285 -6.62 9.43 21.35
CA GLU A 285 -6.98 10.22 22.54
C GLU A 285 -6.25 11.57 22.58
N GLU A 286 -5.08 11.65 21.94
CA GLU A 286 -4.34 12.88 21.68
C GLU A 286 -4.31 13.11 20.16
N ALA A 287 -4.71 14.30 19.71
CA ALA A 287 -4.66 14.63 18.29
C ALA A 287 -3.25 14.35 17.74
N PRO A 288 -3.13 13.63 16.60
CA PRO A 288 -1.82 13.31 16.05
C PRO A 288 -1.06 14.63 15.85
N ALA A 289 0.13 14.74 16.45
CA ALA A 289 0.94 15.94 16.34
C ALA A 289 1.07 16.31 14.87
N HIS A 290 0.35 17.37 14.46
CA HIS A 290 0.53 17.95 13.14
C HIS A 290 2.02 18.20 12.99
N SER A 291 2.59 17.76 11.87
CA SER A 291 3.98 18.04 11.52
C SER A 291 4.16 19.53 11.20
N THR A 292 3.98 20.39 12.20
CA THR A 292 4.47 21.76 12.25
C THR A 292 5.98 21.71 12.46
N GLN A 293 6.71 21.33 11.43
CA GLN A 293 8.07 21.84 11.22
C GLN A 293 8.07 22.75 9.99
N LYS A 294 7.36 23.88 10.12
CA LYS A 294 7.82 25.14 9.53
C LYS A 294 9.07 25.53 10.32
N ARG A 295 10.22 24.94 9.99
CA ARG A 295 11.50 25.47 10.48
C ARG A 295 11.79 26.71 9.65
N LYS A 296 11.43 27.88 10.21
CA LYS A 296 11.95 29.18 9.79
C LYS A 296 13.47 29.04 9.63
N ARG A 297 13.98 29.30 8.44
CA ARG A 297 15.37 29.73 8.26
C ARG A 297 15.32 31.26 8.26
N THR A 298 15.65 31.84 9.42
CA THR A 298 16.49 33.04 9.46
C THR A 298 17.87 32.69 8.95
#